data_AF-A0A9D5JVT5-F1
#
_entry.id   AF-A0A9D5JVT5-F1
#
_cell.length_a   1.000
_cell.length_b   1.000
_cell.length_c   1.000
_cell.angle_alpha   90.00
_cell.angle_beta   90.00
_cell.angle_gamma   90.00
#
_symmetry.space_group_name_H-M   'P 1'
#
loop_
_entity.id
_entity.type
_entity.pdbx_description
1 polymer ?
#
loop_
_entity_poly.entity_id
_entity_poly.type
_entity_poly.pdbx_seq_one_letter_code
_entity_poly.pdbx_strand_id
1 'polypeptide(L)'
;MKKMTQYTRITLVLSLLLLVGLVGCSEESQTPVTSDASIADIPGSEQYKIADSVEVSPDSVTLLAGQTIPAGTITVEVVEDEAGAYAFIVTYSTVDGWELTEAHLWVGTDLAQMPQTRSGNPKIGNFPSQSGEITGATSYTFYVPVTLAEAMCTSTPDYLIAAHAALRKPTGDGTTYQTETGWGDGERLGDRGSWATVFAVDILCESSSTDEETGGGTETAFAFGNSLALCFSSLDTDQDGRSEFQRWGWTNGPLSPGSYAFP
;
A
#
# COMPACT_ATOMS: atom_id res chain seq x y z
N MET A 1 14.60 -42.50 52.51
CA MET A 1 13.38 -42.11 53.25
C MET A 1 13.57 -40.71 53.81
N LYS A 2 12.75 -39.78 53.31
CA LYS A 2 12.40 -38.40 53.75
C LYS A 2 13.45 -37.55 54.50
N LYS A 3 14.07 -36.63 53.75
CA LYS A 3 14.69 -35.41 54.30
C LYS A 3 13.62 -34.33 54.50
N MET A 4 13.83 -33.55 55.55
CA MET A 4 12.95 -32.59 56.21
C MET A 4 12.42 -31.48 55.27
N THR A 5 11.11 -31.27 55.33
CA THR A 5 10.41 -30.11 54.75
C THR A 5 10.25 -29.05 55.83
N GLN A 6 10.86 -27.88 55.63
CA GLN A 6 10.76 -26.74 56.54
C GLN A 6 9.68 -25.79 56.01
N TYR A 7 8.55 -25.68 56.73
CA TYR A 7 7.54 -24.65 56.53
C TYR A 7 7.15 -24.12 57.90
N THR A 8 7.34 -22.83 58.20
CA THR A 8 6.47 -22.10 59.13
C THR A 8 6.61 -20.59 58.91
N ARG A 9 5.60 -20.03 58.21
CA ARG A 9 4.85 -18.79 58.51
C ARG A 9 5.66 -17.52 58.82
N ILE A 10 5.75 -16.61 57.84
CA ILE A 10 5.97 -15.18 58.09
C ILE A 10 4.72 -14.42 57.64
N THR A 11 4.21 -13.68 58.60
CA THR A 11 2.90 -13.04 58.65
C THR A 11 2.84 -11.80 57.77
N LEU A 12 1.70 -11.71 57.08
CA LEU A 12 1.21 -10.63 56.23
C LEU A 12 1.06 -9.33 57.03
N VAL A 13 1.72 -8.24 56.62
CA VAL A 13 1.35 -6.87 57.03
C VAL A 13 1.19 -6.00 55.79
N LEU A 14 -0.04 -5.52 55.70
CA LEU A 14 -0.67 -4.68 54.69
C LEU A 14 -0.15 -3.24 54.84
N SER A 15 0.48 -2.68 53.80
CA SER A 15 0.72 -1.22 53.71
C SER A 15 0.33 -0.70 52.34
N LEU A 16 -0.85 -0.09 52.34
CA LEU A 16 -1.43 0.80 51.35
C LEU A 16 -0.46 1.96 51.03
N LEU A 17 -0.05 2.09 49.77
CA LEU A 17 0.37 3.37 49.22
C LEU A 17 0.05 3.42 47.73
N LEU A 18 -1.05 4.11 47.47
CA LEU A 18 -1.56 4.56 46.19
C LEU A 18 -0.54 5.54 45.59
N LEU A 19 0.09 5.17 44.48
CA LEU A 19 0.77 6.11 43.59
C LEU A 19 0.39 5.76 42.15
N VAL A 20 -0.70 6.38 41.73
CA VAL A 20 -1.09 6.57 40.33
C VAL A 20 0.05 7.33 39.66
N GLY A 21 0.74 6.66 38.74
CA GLY A 21 1.81 7.23 37.93
C GLY A 21 1.54 6.96 36.46
N LEU A 22 0.76 7.86 35.87
CA LEU A 22 0.78 8.33 34.47
C LEU A 22 1.14 7.30 33.40
N VAL A 23 0.11 6.85 32.69
CA VAL A 23 0.23 6.35 31.31
C VAL A 23 0.81 7.50 30.48
N GLY A 24 2.09 7.38 30.13
CA GLY A 24 2.69 8.20 29.08
C GLY A 24 2.30 7.59 27.74
N CYS A 25 1.38 8.24 27.02
CA CYS A 25 1.39 8.17 25.56
C CYS A 25 2.68 8.85 25.12
N SER A 26 3.66 8.08 24.66
CA SER A 26 4.61 8.62 23.71
C SER A 26 3.80 8.93 22.45
N GLU A 27 3.66 10.20 22.11
CA GLU A 27 3.46 10.58 20.72
C GLU A 27 4.66 10.03 19.96
N GLU A 28 4.45 8.95 19.23
CA GLU A 28 5.32 8.60 18.12
C GLU A 28 5.21 9.75 17.14
N SER A 29 6.25 10.57 17.09
CA SER A 29 6.40 11.60 16.07
C SER A 29 6.37 10.86 14.74
N GLN A 30 5.23 10.93 14.06
CA GLN A 30 5.14 10.54 12.66
C GLN A 30 6.22 11.37 11.95
N THR A 31 7.30 10.70 11.57
CA THR A 31 8.15 11.21 10.51
C THR A 31 7.22 11.44 9.33
N PRO A 32 7.23 12.63 8.70
CA PRO A 32 6.57 12.77 7.41
C PRO A 32 7.08 11.63 6.54
N VAL A 33 6.16 10.90 5.93
CA VAL A 33 6.47 9.94 4.89
C VAL A 33 7.10 10.77 3.78
N THR A 34 8.42 10.90 3.79
CA THR A 34 9.16 11.43 2.67
C THR A 34 8.99 10.38 1.59
N SER A 35 8.12 10.68 0.63
CA SER A 35 7.97 9.97 -0.65
C SER A 35 9.21 10.18 -1.53
N ASP A 36 10.40 9.95 -0.98
CA ASP A 36 11.64 9.80 -1.73
C ASP A 36 11.94 8.30 -1.83
N ALA A 37 11.06 7.56 -2.52
CA ALA A 37 11.50 6.36 -3.22
C ALA A 37 12.40 6.87 -4.37
N SER A 38 13.69 7.02 -4.11
CA SER A 38 14.62 7.50 -5.13
C SER A 38 14.80 6.44 -6.22
N ILE A 39 14.07 6.62 -7.32
CA ILE A 39 14.20 5.91 -8.61
C ILE A 39 15.67 5.85 -9.12
N ALA A 40 16.54 6.72 -8.61
CA ALA A 40 17.91 6.95 -9.06
C ALA A 40 18.85 5.72 -9.04
N ASP A 41 18.53 4.64 -8.32
CA ASP A 41 19.39 3.46 -8.24
C ASP A 41 19.01 2.32 -9.21
N ILE A 42 17.98 2.49 -10.05
CA ILE A 42 17.56 1.43 -10.98
C ILE A 42 18.22 1.60 -12.36
N PRO A 43 18.95 0.60 -12.90
CA PRO A 43 19.56 0.68 -14.23
C PRO A 43 18.50 0.87 -15.33
N GLY A 44 18.56 1.97 -16.08
CA GLY A 44 17.57 2.33 -17.11
C GLY A 44 16.45 3.27 -16.63
N SER A 45 16.47 3.66 -15.35
CA SER A 45 15.55 4.64 -14.76
C SER A 45 15.68 6.06 -15.31
N GLU A 46 16.79 6.41 -15.96
CA GLU A 46 17.01 7.77 -16.49
C GLU A 46 15.93 8.22 -17.49
N GLN A 47 15.12 7.28 -18.02
CA GLN A 47 14.05 7.58 -18.98
C GLN A 47 12.65 7.66 -18.37
N TYR A 48 12.48 7.33 -17.09
CA TYR A 48 11.17 7.18 -16.46
C TYR A 48 11.08 7.99 -15.15
N LYS A 49 9.99 8.72 -14.96
CA LYS A 49 9.62 9.41 -13.71
C LYS A 49 8.39 8.72 -13.10
N ILE A 50 8.22 8.81 -11.78
CA ILE A 50 6.96 8.38 -11.14
C ILE A 50 5.79 9.12 -11.79
N ALA A 51 4.75 8.37 -12.14
CA ALA A 51 3.51 8.95 -12.65
C ALA A 51 2.73 9.59 -11.49
N ASP A 52 2.98 10.87 -11.24
CA ASP A 52 2.49 11.64 -10.07
C ASP A 52 0.95 11.65 -9.88
N SER A 53 0.18 11.22 -10.88
CA SER A 53 -1.29 11.17 -10.84
C SER A 53 -1.86 9.77 -11.10
N VAL A 54 -1.01 8.74 -11.10
CA VAL A 54 -1.41 7.35 -11.41
C VAL A 54 -0.82 6.41 -10.36
N GLU A 55 -1.68 5.89 -9.50
CA GLU A 55 -1.35 4.95 -8.46
C GLU A 55 -1.86 3.55 -8.80
N VAL A 56 -1.38 2.54 -8.07
CA VAL A 56 -1.82 1.16 -8.19
C VAL A 56 -2.26 0.56 -6.86
N SER A 57 -3.25 -0.33 -6.91
CA SER A 57 -3.73 -1.04 -5.73
C SER A 57 -4.03 -2.51 -6.03
N PRO A 58 -3.49 -3.46 -5.27
CA PRO A 58 -2.42 -3.27 -4.29
C PRO A 58 -1.10 -2.89 -5.00
N ASP A 59 -0.31 -2.02 -4.36
CA ASP A 59 1.05 -1.68 -4.77
C ASP A 59 2.08 -2.76 -4.40
N SER A 60 1.66 -3.74 -3.59
CA SER A 60 2.53 -4.78 -3.08
C SER A 60 1.78 -6.06 -2.69
N VAL A 61 2.40 -7.21 -2.95
CA VAL A 61 1.94 -8.53 -2.50
C VAL A 61 3.11 -9.32 -1.90
N THR A 62 2.80 -10.33 -1.09
CA THR A 62 3.84 -11.21 -0.53
C THR A 62 4.39 -12.13 -1.61
N LEU A 63 5.71 -12.32 -1.69
CA LEU A 63 6.32 -13.41 -2.45
C LEU A 63 6.32 -14.68 -1.59
N LEU A 64 5.52 -15.68 -1.98
CA LEU A 64 5.39 -16.95 -1.26
C LEU A 64 6.26 -18.03 -1.90
N ALA A 65 7.25 -18.55 -1.17
CA ALA A 65 7.97 -19.76 -1.50
C ALA A 65 7.20 -21.02 -1.06
N GLY A 66 7.26 -22.09 -1.85
CA GLY A 66 6.70 -23.39 -1.47
C GLY A 66 5.24 -23.32 -1.04
N GLN A 67 4.44 -22.50 -1.74
CA GLN A 67 3.01 -22.20 -1.50
C GLN A 67 2.66 -21.35 -0.27
N THR A 68 3.46 -21.36 0.79
CA THR A 68 3.00 -20.82 2.09
C THR A 68 4.06 -20.08 2.89
N ILE A 69 5.32 -20.08 2.45
CA ILE A 69 6.43 -19.50 3.19
C ILE A 69 6.66 -18.08 2.67
N PRO A 70 6.47 -17.03 3.49
CA PRO A 70 6.87 -15.68 3.09
C PRO A 70 8.37 -15.66 2.82
N ALA A 71 8.73 -15.32 1.58
CA ALA A 71 10.11 -15.26 1.12
C ALA A 71 10.51 -13.86 0.66
N GLY A 72 9.56 -12.92 0.61
CA GLY A 72 9.79 -11.58 0.13
C GLY A 72 8.51 -10.80 -0.14
N THR A 73 8.65 -9.75 -0.93
CA THR A 73 7.57 -8.93 -1.48
C THR A 73 7.74 -8.75 -2.97
N ILE A 74 6.63 -8.50 -3.65
CA ILE A 74 6.59 -8.03 -5.03
C ILE A 74 5.90 -6.69 -4.98
N THR A 75 6.59 -5.62 -5.39
CA THR A 75 6.00 -4.28 -5.49
C THR A 75 5.73 -3.93 -6.95
N VAL A 76 4.72 -3.09 -7.17
CA VAL A 76 4.30 -2.60 -8.48
C VAL A 76 4.21 -1.08 -8.37
N GLU A 77 4.88 -0.39 -9.27
CA GLU A 77 4.84 1.07 -9.40
C GLU A 77 4.55 1.43 -10.86
N VAL A 78 3.92 2.58 -11.07
CA VAL A 78 3.66 3.11 -12.42
C VAL A 78 4.59 4.28 -12.69
N VAL A 79 5.26 4.22 -13.84
CA VAL A 79 6.13 5.29 -14.31
C VAL A 79 5.73 5.73 -15.70
N GLU A 80 6.07 6.98 -16.03
CA GLU A 80 5.85 7.60 -17.32
C GLU A 80 7.20 8.05 -17.90
N ASP A 81 7.41 7.88 -19.20
CA ASP A 81 8.57 8.44 -19.89
C ASP A 81 8.33 9.90 -20.35
N GLU A 82 9.37 10.53 -20.91
CA GLU A 82 9.24 11.90 -21.44
C GLU A 82 8.26 12.03 -22.63
N ALA A 83 7.93 10.93 -23.30
CA ALA A 83 7.00 10.87 -24.43
C ALA A 83 5.55 10.59 -24.00
N GLY A 84 5.30 10.37 -22.70
CA GLY A 84 3.99 10.07 -22.14
C GLY A 84 3.60 8.59 -22.20
N ALA A 85 4.55 7.68 -22.42
CA ALA A 85 4.31 6.25 -22.38
C ALA A 85 4.47 5.71 -20.96
N TYR A 86 3.55 4.83 -20.56
CA TYR A 86 3.54 4.24 -19.23
C TYR A 86 4.24 2.87 -19.19
N ALA A 87 4.84 2.57 -18.04
CA ALA A 87 5.37 1.25 -17.73
C ALA A 87 5.08 0.87 -16.28
N PHE A 88 4.93 -0.43 -16.02
CA PHE A 88 5.00 -0.96 -14.67
C PHE A 88 6.44 -1.30 -14.32
N ILE A 89 6.87 -0.84 -13.15
CA ILE A 89 8.07 -1.32 -12.46
C ILE A 89 7.62 -2.40 -11.49
N VAL A 90 8.00 -3.65 -11.77
CA VAL A 90 7.67 -4.78 -10.90
C VAL A 90 8.95 -5.28 -10.23
N THR A 91 9.06 -5.09 -8.91
CA THR A 91 10.28 -5.38 -8.15
C THR A 91 10.05 -6.55 -7.21
N TYR A 92 10.85 -7.60 -7.37
CA TYR A 92 10.95 -8.73 -6.46
C TYR A 92 11.97 -8.37 -5.40
N SER A 93 11.66 -8.53 -4.12
CA SER A 93 12.60 -8.34 -3.01
C SER A 93 12.48 -9.49 -2.05
N THR A 94 13.58 -10.18 -1.74
CA THR A 94 13.58 -11.33 -0.84
C THR A 94 13.95 -10.94 0.59
N VAL A 95 13.47 -11.73 1.56
CA VAL A 95 13.75 -11.54 3.00
C VAL A 95 14.24 -12.83 3.64
N ASP A 96 14.69 -12.74 4.90
CA ASP A 96 15.06 -13.90 5.73
C ASP A 96 16.09 -14.85 5.08
N GLY A 97 17.02 -14.30 4.29
CA GLY A 97 18.08 -15.07 3.63
C GLY A 97 17.63 -15.88 2.41
N TRP A 98 16.40 -15.66 1.93
CA TRP A 98 16.02 -16.11 0.59
C TRP A 98 16.78 -15.32 -0.47
N GLU A 99 17.12 -16.00 -1.56
CA GLU A 99 17.81 -15.48 -2.73
C GLU A 99 17.06 -15.95 -3.98
N LEU A 100 16.99 -15.09 -4.99
CA LEU A 100 16.50 -15.41 -6.31
C LEU A 100 17.54 -16.22 -7.08
N THR A 101 17.09 -17.17 -7.88
CA THR A 101 17.88 -17.82 -8.92
C THR A 101 17.38 -17.45 -10.32
N GLU A 102 16.07 -17.30 -10.47
CA GLU A 102 15.42 -16.81 -11.69
C GLU A 102 14.09 -16.11 -11.31
N ALA A 103 13.64 -15.17 -12.13
CA ALA A 103 12.33 -14.53 -12.04
C ALA A 103 11.67 -14.50 -13.42
N HIS A 104 10.36 -14.71 -13.44
CA HIS A 104 9.54 -14.72 -14.65
C HIS A 104 8.26 -13.96 -14.38
N LEU A 105 7.89 -13.07 -15.31
CA LEU A 105 6.77 -12.17 -15.15
C LEU A 105 5.90 -12.15 -16.40
N TRP A 106 4.59 -12.27 -16.18
CA TRP A 106 3.58 -11.93 -17.16
C TRP A 106 2.64 -10.87 -16.58
N VAL A 107 2.34 -9.87 -17.40
CA VAL A 107 1.40 -8.78 -17.09
C VAL A 107 0.45 -8.67 -18.27
N GLY A 108 -0.86 -8.58 -18.01
CA GLY A 108 -1.85 -8.37 -19.06
C GLY A 108 -3.27 -8.19 -18.53
N THR A 109 -4.19 -7.72 -19.38
CA THR A 109 -5.58 -7.42 -18.99
C THR A 109 -6.55 -8.57 -19.23
N ASP A 110 -6.08 -9.65 -19.86
CA ASP A 110 -6.87 -10.84 -20.17
C ASP A 110 -6.02 -12.08 -19.91
N LEU A 111 -6.46 -12.88 -18.93
CA LEU A 111 -5.79 -14.10 -18.54
C LEU A 111 -5.66 -15.11 -19.70
N ALA A 112 -6.54 -15.06 -20.70
CA ALA A 112 -6.44 -15.91 -21.88
C ALA A 112 -5.20 -15.61 -22.74
N GLN A 113 -4.62 -14.40 -22.64
CA GLN A 113 -3.38 -14.02 -23.33
C GLN A 113 -2.13 -14.51 -22.59
N MET A 114 -2.25 -14.95 -21.34
CA MET A 114 -1.14 -15.54 -20.61
C MET A 114 -0.69 -16.84 -21.30
N PRO A 115 0.62 -17.03 -21.54
CA PRO A 115 1.15 -18.29 -22.01
C PRO A 115 0.78 -19.43 -21.05
N GLN A 116 -0.11 -20.33 -21.49
CA GLN A 116 -0.66 -21.39 -20.66
C GLN A 116 -0.91 -22.68 -21.42
N THR A 117 -1.13 -23.77 -20.69
CA THR A 117 -1.60 -25.04 -21.23
C THR A 117 -3.10 -24.97 -21.51
N ARG A 118 -3.64 -25.98 -22.19
CA ARG A 118 -5.10 -26.10 -22.40
C ARG A 118 -5.89 -26.22 -21.09
N SER A 119 -5.24 -26.61 -19.99
CA SER A 119 -5.87 -26.73 -18.67
C SER A 119 -5.72 -25.47 -17.81
N GLY A 120 -5.23 -24.36 -18.37
CA GLY A 120 -5.06 -23.09 -17.66
C GLY A 120 -3.80 -22.98 -16.80
N ASN A 121 -2.88 -23.96 -16.86
CA ASN A 121 -1.63 -23.88 -16.10
C ASN A 121 -0.62 -22.99 -16.85
N PRO A 122 0.06 -22.04 -16.18
CA PRO A 122 1.07 -21.20 -16.80
C PRO A 122 2.21 -21.99 -17.44
N LYS A 123 2.69 -21.52 -18.59
CA LYS A 123 3.94 -21.92 -19.23
C LYS A 123 5.00 -20.88 -18.92
N ILE A 124 5.56 -20.98 -17.71
CA ILE A 124 6.46 -19.98 -17.11
C ILE A 124 7.63 -19.63 -18.05
N GLY A 125 8.30 -20.62 -18.64
CA GLY A 125 9.41 -20.39 -19.58
C GLY A 125 9.04 -19.69 -20.89
N ASN A 126 7.74 -19.46 -21.13
CA ASN A 126 7.23 -18.68 -22.27
C ASN A 126 6.73 -17.30 -21.86
N PHE A 127 6.88 -16.90 -20.58
CA PHE A 127 6.50 -15.56 -20.14
C PHE A 127 7.36 -14.50 -20.87
N PRO A 128 6.77 -13.34 -21.24
CA PRO A 128 7.49 -12.30 -22.00
C PRO A 128 8.70 -11.72 -21.27
N SER A 129 8.61 -11.60 -19.94
CA SER A 129 9.65 -11.00 -19.10
C SER A 129 10.34 -12.07 -18.27
N GLN A 130 11.66 -12.18 -18.40
CA GLN A 130 12.49 -13.20 -17.74
C GLN A 130 13.81 -12.59 -17.31
N SER A 131 14.27 -12.90 -16.10
CA SER A 131 15.54 -12.36 -15.59
C SER A 131 16.76 -13.07 -16.16
N GLY A 132 16.60 -14.32 -16.62
CA GLY A 132 17.70 -15.27 -16.74
C GLY A 132 18.26 -15.68 -15.37
N GLU A 133 19.47 -16.22 -15.37
CA GLU A 133 20.17 -16.65 -14.16
C GLU A 133 20.62 -15.44 -13.31
N ILE A 134 20.04 -15.28 -12.13
CA ILE A 134 20.32 -14.22 -11.14
C ILE A 134 20.68 -14.79 -9.77
N THR A 135 21.22 -16.01 -9.74
CA THR A 135 21.54 -16.75 -8.52
C THR A 135 22.32 -15.94 -7.49
N GLY A 136 21.70 -15.78 -6.31
CA GLY A 136 22.24 -15.03 -5.18
C GLY A 136 21.71 -13.60 -5.08
N ALA A 137 20.92 -13.13 -6.05
CA ALA A 137 20.29 -11.83 -5.98
C ALA A 137 19.21 -11.80 -4.90
N THR A 138 19.12 -10.70 -4.16
CA THR A 138 18.03 -10.46 -3.18
C THR A 138 16.97 -9.51 -3.71
N SER A 139 17.17 -8.95 -4.90
CA SER A 139 16.18 -8.12 -5.58
C SER A 139 16.35 -8.23 -7.10
N TYR A 140 15.25 -8.08 -7.83
CA TYR A 140 15.25 -7.98 -9.29
C TYR A 140 14.02 -7.19 -9.77
N THR A 141 14.22 -6.30 -10.74
CA THR A 141 13.18 -5.40 -11.24
C THR A 141 12.94 -5.64 -12.73
N PHE A 142 11.67 -5.76 -13.11
CA PHE A 142 11.21 -5.73 -14.50
C PHE A 142 10.59 -4.38 -14.84
N TYR A 143 10.80 -3.98 -16.09
CA TYR A 143 10.10 -2.87 -16.72
C TYR A 143 9.16 -3.42 -17.77
N VAL A 144 7.87 -3.22 -17.59
CA VAL A 144 6.84 -3.74 -18.50
C VAL A 144 6.08 -2.57 -19.10
N PRO A 145 6.28 -2.25 -20.38
CA PRO A 145 5.48 -1.24 -21.06
C PRO A 145 3.99 -1.59 -21.01
N VAL A 146 3.16 -0.62 -20.63
CA VAL A 146 1.71 -0.77 -20.55
C VAL A 146 1.01 0.36 -21.29
N THR A 147 -0.11 0.06 -21.91
CA THR A 147 -0.95 1.08 -22.55
C THR A 147 -2.07 1.45 -21.60
N LEU A 148 -1.95 2.60 -20.94
CA LEU A 148 -3.04 3.16 -20.13
C LEU A 148 -3.95 3.98 -21.04
N ALA A 149 -5.18 3.53 -21.24
CA ALA A 149 -6.19 4.37 -21.89
C ALA A 149 -6.82 5.30 -20.84
N GLU A 150 -7.14 6.55 -21.21
CA GLU A 150 -7.82 7.52 -20.33
C GLU A 150 -9.12 6.96 -19.71
N ALA A 151 -9.77 6.01 -20.38
CA ALA A 151 -10.97 5.33 -19.90
C ALA A 151 -10.72 4.30 -18.77
N MET A 152 -9.48 3.89 -18.51
CA MET A 152 -9.15 2.89 -17.48
C MET A 152 -9.40 3.41 -16.06
N CYS A 153 -9.53 4.74 -15.89
CA CYS A 153 -9.90 5.37 -14.63
C CYS A 153 -11.40 5.25 -14.29
N THR A 154 -12.24 4.62 -15.13
CA THR A 154 -13.71 4.76 -15.03
C THR A 154 -14.51 3.48 -14.84
N SER A 155 -14.04 2.29 -15.25
CA SER A 155 -14.61 0.99 -14.84
C SER A 155 -14.01 -0.22 -15.60
N THR A 156 -12.99 -0.88 -15.03
CA THR A 156 -12.48 -2.27 -15.29
C THR A 156 -11.89 -2.65 -16.68
N PRO A 157 -11.02 -3.70 -16.78
CA PRO A 157 -10.45 -4.50 -15.70
C PRO A 157 -8.96 -4.24 -15.48
N ASP A 158 -8.59 -4.66 -14.28
CA ASP A 158 -7.31 -4.71 -13.61
C ASP A 158 -6.23 -5.33 -14.51
N TYR A 159 -4.99 -4.88 -14.34
CA TYR A 159 -3.87 -5.65 -14.86
C TYR A 159 -3.71 -6.90 -14.01
N LEU A 160 -3.68 -8.05 -14.66
CA LEU A 160 -3.37 -9.32 -14.03
C LEU A 160 -1.87 -9.56 -14.09
N ILE A 161 -1.29 -9.89 -12.95
CA ILE A 161 0.15 -10.14 -12.79
C ILE A 161 0.36 -11.56 -12.31
N ALA A 162 1.08 -12.33 -13.13
CA ALA A 162 1.55 -13.67 -12.80
C ALA A 162 3.06 -13.59 -12.58
N ALA A 163 3.46 -13.44 -11.32
CA ALA A 163 4.84 -13.20 -10.93
C ALA A 163 5.45 -14.45 -10.29
N HIS A 164 6.32 -15.14 -11.04
CA HIS A 164 6.99 -16.37 -10.60
C HIS A 164 8.46 -16.10 -10.24
N ALA A 165 8.98 -16.83 -9.24
CA ALA A 165 10.39 -16.85 -8.89
C ALA A 165 10.88 -18.28 -8.65
N ALA A 166 12.13 -18.56 -9.00
CA ALA A 166 12.88 -19.68 -8.46
C ALA A 166 13.76 -19.14 -7.32
N LEU A 167 13.68 -19.77 -6.16
CA LEU A 167 14.23 -19.28 -4.91
C LEU A 167 15.16 -20.32 -4.28
N ARG A 168 16.17 -19.84 -3.58
CA ARG A 168 17.01 -20.67 -2.71
C ARG A 168 17.26 -19.97 -1.39
N LYS A 169 17.55 -20.74 -0.35
CA LYS A 169 17.94 -20.23 0.97
C LYS A 169 19.06 -21.10 1.53
N PRO A 170 20.19 -20.52 1.96
CA PRO A 170 21.25 -21.28 2.63
C PRO A 170 20.68 -22.01 3.85
N THR A 171 21.01 -23.28 4.00
CA THR A 171 20.66 -24.02 5.23
C THR A 171 21.62 -23.62 6.36
N GLY A 172 21.32 -24.04 7.60
CA GLY A 172 22.12 -23.69 8.77
C GLY A 172 23.59 -24.17 8.73
N ASP A 173 23.97 -25.01 7.78
CA ASP A 173 25.36 -25.44 7.57
C ASP A 173 26.17 -24.50 6.65
N GLY A 174 25.52 -23.55 5.97
CA GLY A 174 26.15 -22.58 5.06
C GLY A 174 26.74 -23.16 3.77
N THR A 175 26.53 -24.45 3.51
CA THR A 175 27.10 -25.20 2.38
C THR A 175 26.04 -25.82 1.47
N THR A 176 24.83 -26.01 1.98
CA THR A 176 23.67 -26.52 1.22
C THR A 176 22.57 -25.47 1.14
N TYR A 177 21.66 -25.65 0.18
CA TYR A 177 20.54 -24.73 -0.05
C TYR A 177 19.22 -25.49 -0.04
N GLN A 178 18.21 -24.94 0.62
CA GLN A 178 16.82 -25.24 0.33
C GLN A 178 16.44 -24.50 -0.96
N THR A 179 15.71 -25.16 -1.87
CA THR A 179 15.24 -24.55 -3.12
C THR A 179 13.73 -24.68 -3.21
N GLU A 180 13.05 -23.62 -3.61
CA GLU A 180 11.60 -23.59 -3.78
C GLU A 180 11.23 -22.83 -5.06
N THR A 181 10.07 -23.12 -5.62
CA THR A 181 9.41 -22.16 -6.51
C THR A 181 8.62 -21.16 -5.68
N GLY A 182 8.41 -19.98 -6.23
CA GLY A 182 7.74 -18.86 -5.59
C GLY A 182 6.73 -18.19 -6.51
N TRP A 183 5.66 -17.66 -5.93
CA TRP A 183 4.70 -16.82 -6.62
C TRP A 183 4.30 -15.61 -5.77
N GLY A 184 3.95 -14.50 -6.41
CA GLY A 184 3.24 -13.41 -5.75
C GLY A 184 1.88 -13.90 -5.23
N ASP A 185 1.55 -13.58 -3.99
CA ASP A 185 0.30 -13.99 -3.37
C ASP A 185 -0.91 -13.47 -4.16
N GLY A 186 -1.93 -14.31 -4.31
CA GLY A 186 -3.06 -14.02 -5.20
C GLY A 186 -3.99 -15.21 -5.44
N GLU A 187 -4.87 -15.07 -6.42
CA GLU A 187 -5.81 -16.10 -6.84
C GLU A 187 -5.10 -17.25 -7.54
N ARG A 188 -5.45 -18.49 -7.20
CA ARG A 188 -4.84 -19.69 -7.78
C ARG A 188 -5.25 -19.88 -9.25
N LEU A 189 -4.26 -20.10 -10.11
CA LEU A 189 -4.41 -20.39 -11.52
C LEU A 189 -4.63 -21.88 -11.78
N GLY A 190 -5.71 -22.19 -12.47
CA GLY A 190 -6.07 -23.54 -12.91
C GLY A 190 -6.54 -24.44 -11.76
N ASP A 191 -7.33 -25.45 -12.11
CA ASP A 191 -7.95 -26.31 -11.10
C ASP A 191 -7.00 -27.40 -10.58
N ARG A 192 -5.99 -27.79 -11.36
CA ARG A 192 -5.16 -28.98 -11.09
C ARG A 192 -3.74 -28.83 -11.64
N GLY A 193 -2.78 -29.37 -10.89
CA GLY A 193 -1.37 -29.49 -11.31
C GLY A 193 -0.51 -28.40 -10.69
N SER A 194 -0.61 -27.17 -11.19
CA SER A 194 0.17 -26.04 -10.69
C SER A 194 -0.43 -25.46 -9.39
N TRP A 195 0.39 -24.80 -8.59
CA TRP A 195 -0.04 -23.92 -7.51
C TRP A 195 0.16 -22.44 -7.84
N ALA A 196 0.46 -22.15 -9.10
CA ALA A 196 0.65 -20.78 -9.59
C ALA A 196 -0.53 -19.88 -9.20
N THR A 197 -0.21 -18.62 -8.96
CA THR A 197 -1.17 -17.59 -8.60
C THR A 197 -1.08 -16.41 -9.57
N VAL A 198 -2.13 -15.62 -9.57
CA VAL A 198 -2.24 -14.33 -10.26
C VAL A 198 -2.86 -13.34 -9.29
N PHE A 199 -2.40 -12.10 -9.31
CA PHE A 199 -3.07 -11.02 -8.59
C PHE A 199 -3.47 -9.91 -9.55
N ALA A 200 -4.60 -9.27 -9.24
CA ALA A 200 -5.08 -8.12 -9.95
C ALA A 200 -4.44 -6.85 -9.36
N VAL A 201 -4.15 -5.89 -10.23
CA VAL A 201 -3.71 -4.55 -9.88
C VAL A 201 -4.63 -3.55 -10.55
N ASP A 202 -5.31 -2.78 -9.71
CA ASP A 202 -6.17 -1.67 -10.10
C ASP A 202 -5.32 -0.43 -10.37
N ILE A 203 -5.66 0.32 -11.41
CA ILE A 203 -5.07 1.63 -11.66
C ILE A 203 -5.99 2.68 -11.07
N LEU A 204 -5.45 3.46 -10.15
CA LEU A 204 -6.12 4.55 -9.48
C LEU A 204 -5.60 5.85 -10.07
N CYS A 205 -6.41 6.47 -10.93
CA CYS A 205 -6.12 7.80 -11.39
C CYS A 205 -6.65 8.78 -10.35
N GLU A 206 -5.78 9.62 -9.79
CA GLU A 206 -6.28 10.83 -9.17
C GLU A 206 -6.83 11.67 -10.32
N SER A 207 -8.16 11.75 -10.43
CA SER A 207 -8.73 12.84 -11.17
C SER A 207 -8.24 14.08 -10.44
N SER A 208 -7.23 14.75 -11.01
CA SER A 208 -7.07 16.16 -10.73
C SER A 208 -8.47 16.70 -10.95
N SER A 209 -9.11 17.11 -9.87
CA SER A 209 -10.20 18.05 -10.00
C SER A 209 -9.52 19.22 -10.69
N THR A 210 -9.63 19.24 -12.01
CA THR A 210 -9.88 20.46 -12.71
C THR A 210 -11.24 20.93 -12.18
N ASP A 211 -11.28 21.33 -10.91
CA ASP A 211 -11.78 22.65 -10.62
C ASP A 211 -10.97 23.51 -11.57
N GLU A 212 -11.59 23.84 -12.70
CA GLU A 212 -11.06 24.87 -13.56
C GLU A 212 -10.57 25.98 -12.66
N GLU A 213 -9.40 26.49 -13.00
CA GLU A 213 -8.80 27.71 -12.48
C GLU A 213 -9.74 28.91 -12.75
N THR A 214 -10.94 28.90 -12.20
CA THR A 214 -11.69 30.08 -11.80
C THR A 214 -11.22 30.38 -10.40
N GLY A 215 -10.01 30.97 -10.36
CA GLY A 215 -9.24 31.40 -9.20
C GLY A 215 -9.87 31.06 -7.86
N GLY A 216 -9.26 30.08 -7.17
CA GLY A 216 -9.56 29.72 -5.79
C GLY A 216 -9.66 30.97 -4.93
N GLY A 217 -10.90 31.47 -4.83
CA GLY A 217 -11.25 32.55 -3.96
C GLY A 217 -10.93 32.07 -2.56
N THR A 218 -10.21 32.90 -1.82
CA THR A 218 -10.21 32.76 -0.37
C THR A 218 -11.67 32.76 0.07
N GLU A 219 -12.22 31.60 0.42
CA GLU A 219 -13.60 31.54 0.91
C GLU A 219 -13.63 32.01 2.37
N THR A 220 -14.67 32.75 2.72
CA THR A 220 -14.83 33.28 4.08
C THR A 220 -15.70 32.32 4.88
N ALA A 221 -15.14 31.67 5.88
CA ALA A 221 -15.89 30.94 6.89
C ALA A 221 -16.39 31.91 7.96
N PHE A 222 -17.65 31.78 8.36
CA PHE A 222 -18.28 32.60 9.40
C PHE A 222 -18.64 31.75 10.62
N ALA A 223 -18.39 32.29 11.82
CA ALA A 223 -18.84 31.70 13.07
C ALA A 223 -19.65 32.75 13.85
N PHE A 224 -20.92 32.46 14.10
CA PHE A 224 -21.78 33.27 14.95
C PHE A 224 -21.98 32.57 16.30
N GLY A 225 -21.94 33.35 17.38
CA GLY A 225 -22.23 32.87 18.73
C GLY A 225 -23.63 33.27 19.21
N ASN A 226 -24.11 32.60 20.26
CA ASN A 226 -25.29 32.98 21.05
C ASN A 226 -26.59 33.05 20.21
N SER A 227 -27.41 34.10 20.36
CA SER A 227 -28.72 34.22 19.69
C SER A 227 -28.66 34.35 18.16
N LEU A 228 -27.48 34.50 17.58
CA LEU A 228 -27.25 34.60 16.12
C LEU A 228 -26.84 33.26 15.50
N ALA A 229 -26.66 32.23 16.32
CA ALA A 229 -26.27 30.89 15.91
C ALA A 229 -27.48 30.04 15.44
N LEU A 230 -28.30 30.61 14.56
CA LEU A 230 -29.46 29.96 13.94
C LEU A 230 -29.19 29.65 12.47
N CYS A 231 -30.11 28.89 11.84
CA CYS A 231 -30.04 28.47 10.44
C CYS A 231 -29.60 29.64 9.53
N PHE A 232 -28.43 29.49 8.90
CA PHE A 232 -27.75 30.57 8.18
C PHE A 232 -28.53 31.06 6.95
N SER A 233 -29.41 30.23 6.40
CA SER A 233 -30.10 30.50 5.14
C SER A 233 -31.10 31.66 5.18
N SER A 234 -31.38 32.25 6.34
CA SER A 234 -32.30 33.38 6.49
C SER A 234 -31.65 34.66 7.02
N LEU A 235 -30.32 34.69 7.15
CA LEU A 235 -29.62 35.91 7.58
C LEU A 235 -29.54 36.88 6.38
N ASP A 236 -30.01 38.09 6.64
CA ASP A 236 -30.01 39.27 5.77
C ASP A 236 -29.35 40.40 6.59
N THR A 237 -28.02 40.46 6.51
CA THR A 237 -27.16 41.32 7.32
C THR A 237 -27.18 42.76 6.83
N ASP A 238 -27.38 42.97 5.52
CA ASP A 238 -27.50 44.30 4.93
C ASP A 238 -28.94 44.83 4.82
N GLN A 239 -29.93 43.98 5.14
CA GLN A 239 -31.37 44.26 5.17
C GLN A 239 -31.95 44.63 3.80
N ASP A 240 -31.40 44.08 2.73
CA ASP A 240 -31.90 44.30 1.36
C ASP A 240 -33.09 43.41 0.98
N GLY A 241 -33.50 42.50 1.88
CA GLY A 241 -34.58 41.55 1.69
C GLY A 241 -34.17 40.24 1.02
N ARG A 242 -32.87 39.98 0.86
CA ARG A 242 -32.31 38.74 0.31
C ARG A 242 -31.38 38.08 1.33
N SER A 243 -31.40 36.75 1.36
CA SER A 243 -30.44 36.01 2.19
C SER A 243 -29.06 36.08 1.54
N GLU A 244 -28.05 36.60 2.24
CA GLU A 244 -26.67 36.64 1.72
C GLU A 244 -25.94 35.30 1.89
N PHE A 245 -26.53 34.37 2.64
CA PHE A 245 -25.91 33.09 2.98
C PHE A 245 -26.55 31.94 2.19
N GLN A 246 -25.96 31.63 1.03
CA GLN A 246 -26.23 30.40 0.28
C GLN A 246 -25.13 29.33 0.47
N ARG A 247 -24.28 29.47 1.49
CA ARG A 247 -23.07 28.65 1.71
C ARG A 247 -23.06 27.96 3.08
N TRP A 248 -22.14 27.01 3.26
CA TRP A 248 -22.00 26.22 4.48
C TRP A 248 -21.38 27.03 5.62
N GLY A 249 -21.82 26.75 6.85
CA GLY A 249 -21.34 27.39 8.06
C GLY A 249 -21.54 26.46 9.24
N TRP A 250 -20.77 26.66 10.30
CA TRP A 250 -20.83 25.84 11.51
C TRP A 250 -21.28 26.70 12.69
N THR A 251 -22.07 26.10 13.58
CA THR A 251 -22.51 26.72 14.83
C THR A 251 -21.85 25.99 15.99
N ASN A 252 -21.26 26.75 16.92
CA ASN A 252 -20.73 26.20 18.17
C ASN A 252 -21.82 25.95 19.22
N GLY A 253 -23.09 25.94 18.82
CA GLY A 253 -24.23 25.73 19.71
C GLY A 253 -24.46 26.90 20.67
N PRO A 254 -25.31 26.73 21.71
CA PRO A 254 -25.71 27.78 22.65
C PRO A 254 -24.61 28.09 23.69
N LEU A 255 -23.35 28.14 23.26
CA LEU A 255 -22.26 28.56 24.11
C LEU A 255 -22.31 30.09 24.26
N SER A 256 -22.20 30.54 25.51
CA SER A 256 -22.02 31.95 25.81
C SER A 256 -20.65 32.42 25.29
N PRO A 257 -20.44 33.71 25.01
CA PRO A 257 -19.12 34.21 24.65
C PRO A 257 -18.09 33.91 25.76
N GLY A 258 -16.97 33.26 25.41
CA GLY A 258 -15.95 32.86 26.38
C GLY A 258 -14.82 32.03 25.77
N SER A 259 -13.80 31.73 26.57
CA SER A 259 -12.71 30.81 26.19
C SER A 259 -13.07 29.39 26.59
N TYR A 260 -12.92 28.45 25.66
CA TYR A 260 -13.23 27.04 25.85
C TYR A 260 -11.99 26.19 25.57
N ALA A 261 -11.75 25.19 26.42
CA ALA A 261 -10.75 24.16 26.22
C ALA A 261 -11.47 22.82 26.21
N PHE A 262 -11.22 22.01 25.18
CA PHE A 262 -11.77 20.66 25.05
C PHE A 262 -10.66 19.65 25.37
N PRO A 263 -10.99 18.53 26.05
CA PRO A 263 -10.02 17.52 26.46
C PRO A 263 -9.37 16.79 25.28
#